data_AF-A0A2E3EQQ8-F1
#
_entry.id   AF-A0A2E3EQQ8-F1
#
_cell.length_a   1.000
_cell.length_b   1.000
_cell.length_c   1.000
_cell.angle_alpha   90.00
_cell.angle_beta   90.00
_cell.angle_gamma   90.00
#
_symmetry.space_group_name_H-M   'P 1'
#
loop_
_entity.id
_entity.type
_entity.pdbx_description
1 polymer ?
#
loop_
_entity_poly.entity_id
_entity_poly.type
_entity_poly.pdbx_seq_one_letter_code
_entity_poly.pdbx_strand_id
1 'polypeptide(L)'
;MSANREIELKATIRPEQLDKVKDLAAIRKRAVGRARSRKLVTVYYDTPDYDLRQQGLSLRVRKIGRAYVQCVKQTHKRLGGIPVRMEWEGPVPSQDPAVSVIEDKKLRRLIRRAGTARLQPVFRTDFQRNSRSLKFEDGSTASLDLDIGEIIAGDVSEPICEFELELHSGAPERLFELASEIRQAVPFRLAAMSKASRGYALLTQDELKPQKYVKLSLTKDDTVEQVLTELVQHSLDHLQMNETVTLATDDPEGVRQMRIALRRLRASLRLFKSTLPKDQYGWIAAEAKWLMTELSAARAWDVFADEFLGGKLINSLGVFWQL
;
A
#
# COMPACT_ATOMS: atom_id res chain seq x y z
N MET A 1 9.88 18.91 14.73
CA MET A 1 9.55 17.60 14.11
C MET A 1 10.70 17.19 13.20
N SER A 2 11.37 16.08 13.51
CA SER A 2 12.51 15.55 12.73
C SER A 2 12.04 14.65 11.58
N ALA A 3 12.83 14.59 10.51
CA ALA A 3 12.57 13.74 9.36
C ALA A 3 13.14 12.33 9.59
N ASN A 4 12.32 11.31 9.36
CA ASN A 4 12.73 9.91 9.37
C ASN A 4 12.36 9.25 8.03
N ARG A 5 13.16 8.27 7.62
CA ARG A 5 12.83 7.39 6.50
C ARG A 5 12.12 6.17 7.04
N GLU A 6 10.91 5.92 6.53
CA GLU A 6 10.07 4.79 6.91
C GLU A 6 10.10 3.72 5.79
N ILE A 7 10.28 2.46 6.17
CA ILE A 7 10.20 1.29 5.30
C ILE A 7 9.24 0.29 5.96
N GLU A 8 8.06 0.10 5.35
CA GLU A 8 6.99 -0.75 5.89
C GLU A 8 6.47 -1.76 4.85
N LEU A 9 6.29 -3.01 5.25
CA LEU A 9 5.48 -3.99 4.52
C LEU A 9 4.10 -4.06 5.16
N LYS A 10 3.06 -3.84 4.36
CA LYS A 10 1.67 -3.85 4.81
C LYS A 10 0.93 -5.01 4.19
N ALA A 11 0.06 -5.65 4.96
CA ALA A 11 -0.74 -6.76 4.48
C ALA A 11 -2.17 -6.73 5.02
N THR A 12 -3.15 -6.93 4.14
CA THR A 12 -4.53 -7.23 4.54
C THR A 12 -4.66 -8.70 4.86
N ILE A 13 -5.39 -9.01 5.92
CA ILE A 13 -5.58 -10.38 6.40
C ILE A 13 -7.02 -10.56 6.88
N ARG A 14 -7.53 -11.79 6.81
CA ARG A 14 -8.87 -12.09 7.32
C ARG A 14 -8.88 -11.99 8.85
N PRO A 15 -9.93 -11.43 9.47
CA PRO A 15 -9.99 -11.23 10.92
C PRO A 15 -9.68 -12.50 11.73
N GLU A 16 -10.18 -13.66 11.29
CA GLU A 16 -9.97 -14.95 11.97
C GLU A 16 -8.52 -15.47 11.95
N GLN A 17 -7.65 -14.86 11.15
CA GLN A 17 -6.23 -15.22 11.06
C GLN A 17 -5.31 -14.19 11.72
N LEU A 18 -5.77 -12.95 11.93
CA LEU A 18 -4.92 -11.85 12.39
C LEU A 18 -4.29 -12.15 13.75
N ASP A 19 -5.09 -12.68 14.69
CA ASP A 19 -4.58 -13.02 16.02
C ASP A 19 -3.55 -14.16 15.99
N LYS A 20 -3.58 -15.04 14.99
CA LYS A 20 -2.59 -16.12 14.87
C LYS A 20 -1.20 -15.59 14.54
N VAL A 21 -1.10 -14.43 13.88
CA VAL A 21 0.18 -13.85 13.44
C VAL A 21 1.12 -13.64 14.63
N LYS A 22 0.63 -13.09 15.75
CA LYS A 22 1.46 -12.83 16.95
C LYS A 22 1.98 -14.11 17.62
N ASP A 23 1.32 -15.23 17.36
CA ASP A 23 1.60 -16.52 17.99
C ASP A 23 2.52 -17.43 17.16
N LEU A 24 2.83 -17.02 15.93
CA LEU A 24 3.75 -17.74 15.07
C LEU A 24 5.15 -17.82 15.69
N ALA A 25 5.80 -18.97 15.56
CA ALA A 25 7.16 -19.18 16.04
C ALA A 25 8.14 -18.15 15.44
N ALA A 26 7.94 -17.79 14.17
CA ALA A 26 8.69 -16.74 13.48
C ALA A 26 8.68 -15.39 14.21
N ILE A 27 7.55 -15.03 14.82
CA ILE A 27 7.38 -13.80 15.60
C ILE A 27 7.90 -13.99 17.02
N ARG A 28 7.46 -15.05 17.72
CA ARG A 28 7.79 -15.29 19.13
C ARG A 28 9.30 -15.39 19.37
N LYS A 29 10.05 -16.03 18.46
CA LYS A 29 11.51 -16.18 18.56
C LYS A 29 12.27 -14.85 18.47
N ARG A 30 11.71 -13.86 17.75
CA ARG A 30 12.33 -12.55 17.51
C ARG A 30 11.81 -11.46 18.46
N ALA A 31 10.76 -11.77 19.21
CA ALA A 31 10.03 -10.79 19.99
C ALA A 31 10.83 -10.29 21.20
N VAL A 32 10.94 -8.96 21.33
CA VAL A 32 11.62 -8.28 22.43
C VAL A 32 10.60 -7.57 23.32
N GLY A 33 10.69 -7.81 24.64
CA GLY A 33 9.80 -7.19 25.62
C GLY A 33 8.34 -7.63 25.49
N ARG A 34 7.45 -6.87 26.15
CA ARG A 34 6.00 -7.13 26.16
C ARG A 34 5.32 -6.48 24.95
N ALA A 35 4.30 -7.16 24.43
CA ALA A 35 3.39 -6.58 23.46
C ALA A 35 2.69 -5.35 24.06
N ARG A 36 2.39 -4.35 23.21
CA ARG A 36 1.72 -3.11 23.62
C ARG A 36 0.44 -2.96 22.83
N SER A 37 -0.67 -2.75 23.53
CA SER A 37 -1.98 -2.52 22.92
C SER A 37 -2.35 -1.05 23.09
N ARG A 38 -2.77 -0.37 22.01
CA ARG A 38 -3.18 1.04 22.03
C ARG A 38 -4.39 1.28 21.14
N LYS A 39 -5.37 2.03 21.64
CA LYS A 39 -6.41 2.64 20.80
C LYS A 39 -5.82 3.87 20.13
N LEU A 40 -5.87 3.92 18.81
CA LEU A 40 -5.33 5.01 18.00
C LEU A 40 -6.46 5.69 17.24
N VAL A 41 -6.74 6.95 17.60
CA VAL A 41 -7.67 7.81 16.87
C VAL A 41 -6.84 8.85 16.13
N THR A 42 -6.95 8.87 14.81
CA THR A 42 -6.17 9.76 13.95
C THR A 42 -7.11 10.55 13.07
N VAL A 43 -7.04 11.89 13.11
CA VAL A 43 -7.76 12.77 12.18
C VAL A 43 -6.80 13.20 11.08
N TYR A 44 -7.24 13.08 9.83
CA TYR A 44 -6.53 13.53 8.65
C TYR A 44 -7.04 14.91 8.25
N TYR A 45 -6.12 15.78 7.81
CA TYR A 45 -6.39 17.15 7.47
C TYR A 45 -5.94 17.46 6.05
N ASP A 46 -6.78 18.20 5.33
CA ASP A 46 -6.47 18.74 4.00
C ASP A 46 -7.27 20.02 3.77
N THR A 47 -7.04 20.68 2.63
CA THR A 47 -7.89 21.79 2.17
C THR A 47 -9.18 21.25 1.53
N PRO A 48 -10.21 22.09 1.30
CA PRO A 48 -11.42 21.67 0.57
C PRO A 48 -11.14 21.06 -0.80
N ASP A 49 -10.05 21.48 -1.47
CA ASP A 49 -9.66 21.01 -2.79
C ASP A 49 -8.66 19.83 -2.75
N TYR A 50 -8.34 19.33 -1.55
CA TYR A 50 -7.35 18.26 -1.31
C TYR A 50 -5.94 18.59 -1.81
N ASP A 51 -5.49 19.84 -1.63
CA ASP A 51 -4.21 20.32 -2.13
C ASP A 51 -3.01 19.53 -1.60
N LEU A 52 -3.07 19.01 -0.35
CA LEU A 52 -2.01 18.17 0.20
C LEU A 52 -1.97 16.81 -0.50
N ARG A 53 -3.13 16.15 -0.67
CA ARG A 53 -3.25 14.90 -1.43
C ARG A 53 -2.66 15.03 -2.83
N GLN A 54 -3.02 16.10 -3.55
CA GLN A 54 -2.53 16.35 -4.92
C GLN A 54 -1.00 16.52 -4.97
N GLN A 55 -0.38 16.99 -3.88
CA GLN A 55 1.06 17.10 -3.73
C GLN A 55 1.74 15.83 -3.18
N GLY A 56 1.00 14.73 -3.02
CA GLY A 56 1.51 13.47 -2.47
C GLY A 56 1.82 13.53 -0.97
N LEU A 57 1.20 14.48 -0.27
CA LEU A 57 1.33 14.67 1.18
C LEU A 57 0.10 14.13 1.91
N SER A 58 0.31 13.66 3.13
CA SER A 58 -0.77 13.43 4.08
C SER A 58 -0.41 14.06 5.42
N LEU A 59 -1.30 14.90 5.95
CA LEU A 59 -1.17 15.54 7.26
C LEU A 59 -2.19 14.92 8.19
N ARG A 60 -1.74 14.47 9.36
CA ARG A 60 -2.61 13.83 10.35
C ARG A 60 -2.22 14.22 11.77
N VAL A 61 -3.21 14.26 12.65
CA VAL A 61 -2.99 14.41 14.09
C VAL A 61 -3.61 13.21 14.80
N ARG A 62 -2.76 12.47 15.52
CA ARG A 62 -3.12 11.26 16.27
C ARG A 62 -3.22 11.58 17.75
N LYS A 63 -4.31 11.16 18.37
CA LYS A 63 -4.47 11.15 19.82
C LYS A 63 -3.88 9.87 20.41
N ILE A 64 -2.96 10.01 21.35
CA ILE A 64 -2.36 8.90 22.10
C ILE A 64 -2.55 9.18 23.59
N GLY A 65 -3.56 8.57 24.21
CA GLY A 65 -3.95 8.89 25.58
C GLY A 65 -4.40 10.34 25.70
N ARG A 66 -3.63 11.16 26.44
CA ARG A 66 -3.88 12.62 26.61
C ARG A 66 -3.04 13.50 25.67
N ALA A 67 -2.10 12.92 24.94
CA ALA A 67 -1.19 13.67 24.06
C ALA A 67 -1.67 13.63 22.60
N TYR A 68 -1.25 14.62 21.82
CA TYR A 68 -1.44 14.67 20.38
C TYR A 68 -0.11 14.68 19.66
N VAL A 69 -0.04 13.91 18.59
CA VAL A 69 1.15 13.77 17.74
C VAL A 69 0.74 14.08 16.32
N GLN A 70 1.36 15.11 15.74
CA GLN A 70 1.23 15.43 14.33
C GLN A 70 2.21 14.59 13.53
N CYS A 71 1.78 14.12 12.37
CA CYS A 71 2.60 13.43 11.42
C CYS A 71 2.31 13.97 10.01
N VAL A 72 3.36 14.26 9.25
CA VAL A 72 3.28 14.51 7.81
C VAL A 72 4.04 13.40 7.11
N LYS A 73 3.40 12.74 6.14
CA LYS A 73 4.06 11.77 5.26
C LYS A 73 4.12 12.29 3.83
N GLN A 74 5.28 12.14 3.20
CA GLN A 74 5.47 12.35 1.77
C GLN A 74 5.91 11.04 1.12
N THR A 75 5.18 10.61 0.10
CA THR A 75 5.55 9.42 -0.67
C THR A 75 6.50 9.84 -1.79
N HIS A 76 7.74 9.33 -1.79
CA HIS A 76 8.75 9.68 -2.79
C HIS A 76 8.95 8.58 -3.85
N LYS A 77 9.13 7.33 -3.39
CA LYS A 77 9.45 6.17 -4.23
C LYS A 77 8.90 4.89 -3.60
N ARG A 78 8.86 3.81 -4.37
CA ARG A 78 8.60 2.45 -3.89
C ARG A 78 9.83 1.57 -4.12
N LEU A 79 10.11 0.62 -3.23
CA LEU A 79 11.21 -0.36 -3.28
C LEU A 79 10.62 -1.77 -3.28
N GLY A 80 10.65 -2.49 -4.40
CA GLY A 80 10.03 -3.82 -4.51
C GLY A 80 8.52 -3.82 -4.21
N GLY A 81 7.84 -2.70 -4.45
CA GLY A 81 6.43 -2.51 -4.08
C GLY A 81 6.19 -2.11 -2.61
N ILE A 82 7.24 -1.95 -1.80
CA ILE A 82 7.18 -1.33 -0.48
C ILE A 82 7.20 0.20 -0.62
N PRO A 83 6.25 0.93 -0.03
CA PRO A 83 6.32 2.39 0.01
C PRO A 83 7.52 2.84 0.86
N VAL A 84 8.38 3.68 0.28
CA VAL A 84 9.41 4.41 1.02
C VAL A 84 8.92 5.83 1.21
N ARG A 85 8.70 6.21 2.47
CA ARG A 85 8.17 7.52 2.82
C ARG A 85 9.15 8.30 3.65
N MET A 86 9.12 9.61 3.44
CA MET A 86 9.65 10.53 4.43
C MET A 86 8.50 10.85 5.39
N GLU A 87 8.78 10.70 6.67
CA GLU A 87 7.85 10.99 7.75
C GLU A 87 8.45 12.08 8.64
N TRP A 88 7.66 13.09 8.95
CA TRP A 88 7.97 14.07 9.98
C TRP A 88 6.93 13.90 11.07
N GLU A 89 7.38 13.56 12.28
CA GLU A 89 6.52 13.35 13.43
C GLU A 89 6.94 14.25 14.60
N GLY A 90 5.97 14.65 15.42
CA GLY A 90 6.24 15.31 16.70
C GLY A 90 4.99 15.76 17.44
N PRO A 91 5.14 16.15 18.72
CA PRO A 91 4.03 16.53 19.58
C PRO A 91 3.39 17.85 19.13
N VAL A 92 2.08 17.96 19.33
CA VAL A 92 1.29 19.19 19.12
C VAL A 92 0.35 19.42 20.31
N PRO A 93 -0.05 20.68 20.59
CA PRO A 93 -0.80 21.00 21.81
C PRO A 93 -2.26 20.55 21.79
N SER A 94 -2.87 20.38 20.60
CA SER A 94 -4.27 20.01 20.42
C SER A 94 -4.44 19.04 19.25
N GLN A 95 -5.70 18.70 18.95
CA GLN A 95 -6.08 17.91 17.77
C GLN A 95 -5.84 18.69 16.46
N ASP A 96 -5.66 20.01 16.52
CA ASP A 96 -5.48 20.87 15.36
C ASP A 96 -4.03 20.81 14.85
N PRO A 97 -3.81 20.85 13.51
CA PRO A 97 -2.47 20.86 12.97
C PRO A 97 -1.69 22.12 13.34
N ALA A 98 -0.46 21.93 13.82
CA ALA A 98 0.47 23.01 14.09
C ALA A 98 1.59 23.01 13.02
N VAL A 99 1.39 23.73 11.92
CA VAL A 99 2.38 23.83 10.83
C VAL A 99 3.68 24.52 11.28
N SER A 100 3.63 25.32 12.34
CA SER A 100 4.80 26.01 12.91
C SER A 100 5.84 25.05 13.51
N VAL A 101 5.43 23.88 14.01
CA VAL A 101 6.34 22.89 14.64
C VAL A 101 7.13 22.04 13.64
N ILE A 102 6.86 22.20 12.34
CA ILE A 102 7.59 21.55 11.26
C ILE A 102 8.91 22.31 11.04
N GLU A 103 10.02 21.65 11.35
CA GLU A 103 11.37 22.22 11.25
C GLU A 103 11.85 22.30 9.80
N ASP A 104 11.46 21.32 8.97
CA ASP A 104 11.79 21.31 7.55
C ASP A 104 11.14 22.51 6.84
N LYS A 105 12.00 23.45 6.42
CA LYS A 105 11.58 24.70 5.79
C LYS A 105 10.87 24.47 4.44
N LYS A 106 11.24 23.43 3.68
CA LYS A 106 10.65 23.13 2.37
C LYS A 106 9.25 22.54 2.58
N LEU A 107 9.11 21.55 3.45
CA LEU A 107 7.82 20.95 3.77
C LEU A 107 6.85 21.97 4.35
N ARG A 108 7.32 22.78 5.31
CA ARG A 108 6.50 23.86 5.89
C ARG A 108 6.03 24.86 4.83
N ARG A 109 6.87 25.17 3.84
CA ARG A 109 6.49 26.06 2.72
C ARG A 109 5.44 25.41 1.81
N LEU A 110 5.56 24.12 1.51
CA LEU A 110 4.57 23.38 0.73
C LEU A 110 3.18 23.41 1.40
N ILE A 111 3.11 23.09 2.69
CA ILE A 111 1.85 23.11 3.44
C ILE A 111 1.28 24.52 3.55
N ARG A 112 2.13 25.54 3.74
CA ARG A 112 1.67 26.95 3.75
C ARG A 112 1.10 27.40 2.41
N ARG A 113 1.63 26.91 1.28
CA ARG A 113 1.13 27.24 -0.06
C ARG A 113 -0.26 26.67 -0.33
N ALA A 114 -0.58 25.49 0.21
CA ALA A 114 -1.94 24.95 0.18
C ALA A 114 -2.93 25.83 0.98
N GLY A 115 -2.43 26.55 1.99
CA GLY A 115 -3.20 27.50 2.80
C GLY A 115 -3.54 26.89 4.15
N THR A 116 -2.67 27.13 5.14
CA THR A 116 -2.80 26.56 6.50
C THR A 116 -4.14 26.88 7.17
N ALA A 117 -4.71 28.07 6.93
CA ALA A 117 -6.02 28.46 7.47
C ALA A 117 -7.20 27.72 6.83
N ARG A 118 -6.99 27.04 5.69
CA ARG A 118 -8.01 26.25 5.00
C ARG A 118 -8.01 24.78 5.41
N LEU A 119 -7.04 24.36 6.23
CA LEU A 119 -6.95 22.96 6.67
C LEU A 119 -8.15 22.61 7.53
N GLN A 120 -8.85 21.55 7.14
CA GLN A 120 -10.01 21.02 7.84
C GLN A 120 -9.89 19.50 8.00
N PRO A 121 -10.53 18.90 9.01
CA PRO A 121 -10.68 17.45 9.08
C PRO A 121 -11.35 16.94 7.81
N VAL A 122 -10.78 15.91 7.17
CA VAL A 122 -11.34 15.29 5.96
C VAL A 122 -11.86 13.88 6.19
N PHE A 123 -11.17 13.10 7.01
CA PHE A 123 -11.60 11.78 7.48
C PHE A 123 -10.81 11.41 8.72
N ARG A 124 -11.19 10.31 9.38
CA ARG A 124 -10.45 9.79 10.53
C ARG A 124 -10.23 8.28 10.42
N THR A 125 -9.31 7.78 11.22
CA THR A 125 -9.20 6.35 11.51
C THR A 125 -9.36 6.13 13.01
N ASP A 126 -10.09 5.09 13.37
CA ASP A 126 -10.22 4.61 14.75
C ASP A 126 -9.94 3.11 14.76
N PHE A 127 -8.81 2.71 15.35
CA PHE A 127 -8.41 1.31 15.40
C PHE A 127 -7.60 0.98 16.65
N GLN A 128 -7.66 -0.29 17.02
CA GLN A 128 -6.79 -0.88 18.03
C GLN A 128 -5.53 -1.43 17.36
N ARG A 129 -4.36 -1.03 17.86
CA ARG A 129 -3.06 -1.56 17.44
C ARG A 129 -2.47 -2.45 18.52
N ASN A 130 -2.04 -3.65 18.16
CA ASN A 130 -1.17 -4.51 18.97
C ASN A 130 0.24 -4.54 18.37
N SER A 131 1.19 -3.94 19.07
CA SER A 131 2.58 -3.81 18.61
C SER A 131 3.50 -4.80 19.32
N ARG A 132 4.39 -5.42 18.53
CA ARG A 132 5.50 -6.23 19.03
C ARG A 132 6.82 -5.79 18.41
N SER A 133 7.77 -5.39 19.24
CA SER A 133 9.14 -5.13 18.79
C SER A 133 9.86 -6.44 18.50
N LEU A 134 10.62 -6.48 17.41
CA LEU A 134 11.33 -7.64 16.91
C LEU A 134 12.83 -7.31 16.75
N LYS A 135 13.68 -8.29 17.05
CA LYS A 135 15.12 -8.23 16.83
C LYS A 135 15.59 -9.48 16.09
N PHE A 136 16.36 -9.26 15.02
CA PHE A 136 16.96 -10.31 14.21
C PHE A 136 18.36 -10.66 14.73
N GLU A 137 18.87 -11.83 14.33
CA GLU A 137 20.20 -12.31 14.73
C GLU A 137 21.33 -11.41 14.24
N ASP A 138 21.16 -10.79 13.07
CA ASP A 138 22.11 -9.82 12.49
C ASP A 138 22.04 -8.42 13.15
N GLY A 139 21.21 -8.26 14.18
CA GLY A 139 21.02 -7.01 14.90
C GLY A 139 19.99 -6.06 14.28
N SER A 140 19.40 -6.39 13.13
CA SER A 140 18.29 -5.62 12.56
C SER A 140 17.13 -5.54 13.55
N THR A 141 16.40 -4.42 13.53
CA THR A 141 15.23 -4.21 14.39
C THR A 141 14.01 -3.82 13.57
N ALA A 142 12.86 -4.37 13.96
CA ALA A 142 11.59 -4.12 13.31
C ALA A 142 10.44 -4.13 14.33
N SER A 143 9.24 -3.78 13.89
CA SER A 143 8.00 -4.03 14.62
C SER A 143 7.05 -4.90 13.79
N LEU A 144 6.20 -5.65 14.49
CA LEU A 144 4.94 -6.17 13.97
C LEU A 144 3.81 -5.39 14.63
N ASP A 145 2.98 -4.74 13.82
CA ASP A 145 1.80 -4.01 14.27
C ASP A 145 0.54 -4.66 13.69
N LEU A 146 -0.37 -5.13 14.56
CA LEU A 146 -1.67 -5.68 14.17
C LEU A 146 -2.76 -4.64 14.38
N ASP A 147 -3.49 -4.30 13.33
CA ASP A 147 -4.50 -3.24 13.35
C ASP A 147 -5.89 -3.78 13.06
N ILE A 148 -6.84 -3.44 13.95
CA ILE A 148 -8.27 -3.74 13.80
C ILE A 148 -9.09 -2.51 14.11
N GLY A 149 -9.95 -2.08 13.19
CA GLY A 149 -10.84 -0.94 13.39
C GLY A 149 -11.44 -0.48 12.08
N GLU A 150 -11.47 0.83 11.84
CA GLU A 150 -12.09 1.40 10.65
C GLU A 150 -11.50 2.74 10.22
N ILE A 151 -11.70 3.05 8.95
CA ILE A 151 -11.54 4.37 8.34
C ILE A 151 -12.95 4.96 8.20
N ILE A 152 -13.14 6.21 8.60
CA ILE A 152 -14.45 6.87 8.64
C ILE A 152 -14.35 8.20 7.90
N ALA A 153 -15.18 8.39 6.87
CA ALA A 153 -15.28 9.61 6.09
C ALA A 153 -16.76 10.03 6.00
N GLY A 154 -17.16 11.07 6.76
CA GLY A 154 -18.58 11.40 6.90
C GLY A 154 -19.36 10.24 7.50
N ASP A 155 -20.42 9.80 6.80
CA ASP A 155 -21.32 8.72 7.22
C ASP A 155 -20.93 7.33 6.68
N VAL A 156 -19.84 7.24 5.90
CA VAL A 156 -19.34 5.96 5.37
C VAL A 156 -18.09 5.51 6.11
N SER A 157 -17.95 4.19 6.28
CA SER A 157 -16.76 3.58 6.87
C SER A 157 -16.26 2.35 6.09
N GLU A 158 -14.97 2.10 6.21
CA GLU A 158 -14.26 0.95 5.65
C GLU A 158 -13.49 0.22 6.76
N PRO A 159 -13.59 -1.12 6.90
CA PRO A 159 -12.89 -1.84 7.94
C PRO A 159 -11.36 -1.85 7.73
N ILE A 160 -10.63 -1.76 8.84
CA ILE A 160 -9.20 -2.00 8.93
C ILE A 160 -9.01 -3.38 9.55
N CYS A 161 -8.37 -4.28 8.82
CA CYS A 161 -7.87 -5.55 9.32
C CYS A 161 -6.55 -5.88 8.61
N GLU A 162 -5.45 -5.52 9.23
CA GLU A 162 -4.12 -5.58 8.61
C GLU A 162 -3.02 -5.84 9.62
N PHE A 163 -1.87 -6.30 9.12
CA PHE A 163 -0.62 -6.20 9.84
C PHE A 163 0.40 -5.36 9.07
N GLU A 164 1.24 -4.65 9.80
CA GLU A 164 2.37 -3.88 9.30
C GLU A 164 3.66 -4.48 9.88
N LEU A 165 4.68 -4.66 9.03
CA LEU A 165 6.05 -4.92 9.43
C LEU A 165 6.88 -3.67 9.12
N GLU A 166 7.36 -2.98 10.15
CA GLU A 166 8.11 -1.74 9.97
C GLU A 166 9.58 -1.96 10.35
N LEU A 167 10.50 -1.59 9.46
CA LEU A 167 11.93 -1.67 9.73
C LEU A 167 12.40 -0.41 10.47
N HIS A 168 13.01 -0.59 11.63
CA HIS A 168 13.62 0.50 12.39
C HIS A 168 15.13 0.63 12.11
N SER A 169 15.83 -0.50 11.94
CA SER A 169 17.23 -0.55 11.55
C SER A 169 17.59 -1.86 10.86
N GLY A 170 18.60 -1.83 9.98
CA GLY A 170 19.11 -3.00 9.28
C GLY A 170 18.64 -3.12 7.83
N ALA A 171 18.56 -4.35 7.34
CA ALA A 171 18.34 -4.66 5.92
C ALA A 171 16.84 -4.87 5.60
N PRO A 172 16.26 -4.18 4.59
CA PRO A 172 14.84 -4.33 4.20
C PRO A 172 14.40 -5.76 3.85
N GLU A 173 15.32 -6.61 3.42
CA GLU A 173 15.14 -8.02 3.10
C GLU A 173 14.52 -8.78 4.27
N ARG A 174 14.82 -8.39 5.51
CA ARG A 174 14.25 -8.98 6.74
C ARG A 174 12.74 -8.89 6.81
N LEU A 175 12.14 -7.85 6.22
CA LEU A 175 10.68 -7.73 6.17
C LEU A 175 10.08 -8.78 5.22
N PHE A 176 10.73 -9.04 4.08
CA PHE A 176 10.28 -10.04 3.11
C PHE A 176 10.49 -11.47 3.60
N GLU A 177 11.62 -11.75 4.26
CA GLU A 177 11.86 -13.03 4.93
C GLU A 177 10.77 -13.32 5.95
N LEU A 178 10.48 -12.34 6.82
CA LEU A 178 9.45 -12.50 7.85
C LEU A 178 8.04 -12.64 7.23
N ALA A 179 7.72 -11.86 6.21
CA ALA A 179 6.46 -12.01 5.48
C ALA A 179 6.33 -13.39 4.83
N SER A 180 7.42 -13.94 4.29
CA SER A 180 7.46 -15.30 3.74
C SER A 180 7.21 -16.36 4.82
N GLU A 181 7.85 -16.24 5.99
CA GLU A 181 7.61 -17.11 7.15
C GLU A 181 6.15 -17.04 7.63
N ILE A 182 5.55 -15.84 7.68
CA ILE A 182 4.14 -15.66 8.02
C ILE A 182 3.23 -16.34 6.98
N ARG A 183 3.57 -16.22 5.69
CA ARG A 183 2.73 -16.71 4.58
C ARG A 183 2.59 -18.23 4.57
N GLN A 184 3.58 -18.94 5.09
CA GLN A 184 3.56 -20.39 5.27
C GLN A 184 2.49 -20.85 6.28
N ALA A 185 2.15 -19.99 7.25
CA ALA A 185 1.21 -20.32 8.31
C ALA A 185 -0.19 -19.71 8.10
N VAL A 186 -0.27 -18.49 7.56
CA VAL A 186 -1.54 -17.78 7.36
C VAL A 186 -1.61 -17.12 5.98
N PRO A 187 -2.75 -17.20 5.28
CA PRO A 187 -2.94 -16.46 4.04
C PRO A 187 -3.13 -14.97 4.33
N PHE A 188 -2.39 -14.14 3.61
CA PHE A 188 -2.56 -12.69 3.58
C PHE A 188 -2.26 -12.18 2.17
N ARG A 189 -2.67 -10.94 1.89
CA ARG A 189 -2.24 -10.18 0.70
C ARG A 189 -1.42 -8.99 1.12
N LEU A 190 -0.40 -8.67 0.34
CA LEU A 190 0.29 -7.39 0.45
C LEU A 190 -0.66 -6.26 0.04
N ALA A 191 -0.66 -5.18 0.81
CA ALA A 191 -1.51 -4.03 0.53
C ALA A 191 -0.67 -2.84 0.07
N ALA A 192 -0.97 -2.33 -1.11
CA ALA A 192 -0.28 -1.18 -1.69
C ALA A 192 -0.84 0.17 -1.21
N MET A 193 -2.08 0.20 -0.71
CA MET A 193 -2.76 1.42 -0.30
C MET A 193 -2.53 1.71 1.18
N SER A 194 -2.11 2.94 1.47
CA SER A 194 -2.06 3.41 2.86
C SER A 194 -3.47 3.64 3.41
N LYS A 195 -3.60 3.73 4.74
CA LYS A 195 -4.86 4.17 5.39
C LYS A 195 -5.28 5.56 4.90
N ALA A 196 -4.32 6.45 4.60
CA ALA A 196 -4.61 7.76 4.03
C ALA A 196 -5.21 7.64 2.62
N SER A 197 -4.61 6.81 1.77
CA SER A 197 -5.06 6.57 0.40
C SER A 197 -6.47 5.98 0.36
N ARG A 198 -6.75 5.01 1.24
CA ARG A 198 -8.10 4.45 1.44
C ARG A 198 -9.08 5.51 1.96
N GLY A 199 -8.70 6.31 2.95
CA GLY A 199 -9.56 7.38 3.47
C GLY A 199 -9.93 8.44 2.44
N TYR A 200 -9.00 8.84 1.57
CA TYR A 200 -9.34 9.71 0.45
C TYR A 200 -10.25 9.03 -0.57
N ALA A 201 -9.98 7.77 -0.94
CA ALA A 201 -10.85 7.03 -1.87
C ALA A 201 -12.28 6.88 -1.32
N LEU A 202 -12.40 6.59 -0.01
CA LEU A 202 -13.68 6.51 0.70
C LEU A 202 -14.40 7.87 0.75
N LEU A 203 -13.65 8.95 1.01
CA LEU A 203 -14.19 10.31 1.09
C LEU A 203 -14.69 10.82 -0.27
N THR A 204 -13.90 10.68 -1.31
CA THR A 204 -14.22 11.23 -2.63
C THR A 204 -15.08 10.30 -3.48
N GLN A 205 -15.32 9.07 -2.99
CA GLN A 205 -15.99 8.00 -3.73
C GLN A 205 -15.40 7.82 -5.12
N ASP A 206 -14.07 7.95 -5.22
CA ASP A 206 -13.37 7.82 -6.49
C ASP A 206 -13.66 6.42 -7.07
N GLU A 207 -14.18 6.39 -8.29
CA GLU A 207 -14.30 5.14 -9.03
C GLU A 207 -12.91 4.50 -9.16
N LEU A 208 -12.80 3.25 -8.69
CA LEU A 208 -11.60 2.44 -8.86
C LEU A 208 -11.45 2.09 -10.34
N LYS A 209 -10.58 2.84 -11.04
CA LYS A 209 -10.31 2.63 -12.46
C LYS A 209 -9.02 1.85 -12.68
N PRO A 210 -9.00 0.92 -13.66
CA PRO A 210 -7.78 0.27 -14.09
C PRO A 210 -6.70 1.27 -14.46
N GLN A 211 -5.50 1.07 -13.93
CA GLN A 211 -4.36 1.93 -14.18
C GLN A 211 -3.61 1.44 -15.41
N LYS A 212 -3.51 2.29 -16.42
CA LYS A 212 -2.71 2.02 -17.61
C LYS A 212 -1.24 2.27 -17.31
N TYR A 213 -0.38 1.53 -18.00
CA TYR A 213 1.05 1.76 -17.93
C TYR A 213 1.42 3.19 -18.38
N VAL A 214 2.24 3.86 -17.57
CA VAL A 214 2.81 5.17 -17.88
C VAL A 214 4.22 5.01 -18.42
N LYS A 215 4.61 5.87 -19.38
CA LYS A 215 5.97 5.84 -19.93
C LYS A 215 6.96 6.28 -18.84
N LEU A 216 8.02 5.49 -18.65
CA LEU A 216 9.14 5.86 -17.79
C LEU A 216 9.92 7.03 -18.38
N SER A 217 10.29 7.97 -17.51
CA SER A 217 11.16 9.09 -17.85
C SER A 217 12.61 8.71 -17.55
N LEU A 218 13.24 8.03 -18.50
CA LEU A 218 14.66 7.69 -18.44
C LEU A 218 15.51 8.80 -19.09
N THR A 219 16.68 9.06 -18.53
CA THR A 219 17.65 10.04 -19.02
C THR A 219 18.90 9.35 -19.58
N LYS A 220 19.72 10.10 -20.33
CA LYS A 220 21.01 9.58 -20.84
C LYS A 220 22.05 9.38 -19.73
N ASP A 221 21.81 9.97 -18.57
CA ASP A 221 22.70 9.91 -17.41
C ASP A 221 22.39 8.70 -16.51
N ASP A 222 21.28 7.99 -16.77
CA ASP A 222 20.89 6.82 -15.97
C ASP A 222 21.82 5.64 -16.22
N THR A 223 22.28 5.01 -15.14
CA THR A 223 23.07 3.78 -15.24
C THR A 223 22.18 2.59 -15.63
N VAL A 224 22.80 1.54 -16.17
CA VAL A 224 22.12 0.27 -16.46
C VAL A 224 21.37 -0.28 -15.24
N GLU A 225 21.96 -0.17 -14.06
CA GLU A 225 21.36 -0.59 -12.79
C GLU A 225 20.13 0.24 -12.42
N GLN A 226 20.19 1.56 -12.59
CA GLN A 226 19.06 2.46 -12.35
C GLN A 226 17.91 2.15 -13.31
N VAL A 227 18.19 1.99 -14.60
CA VAL A 227 17.20 1.66 -15.62
C VAL A 227 16.52 0.32 -15.32
N LEU A 228 17.29 -0.72 -14.97
CA LEU A 228 16.74 -2.02 -14.59
C LEU A 228 15.85 -1.91 -13.35
N THR A 229 16.33 -1.21 -12.31
CA THR A 229 15.60 -1.01 -11.06
C THR A 229 14.26 -0.31 -11.31
N GLU A 230 14.26 0.77 -12.09
CA GLU A 230 13.05 1.52 -12.42
C GLU A 230 12.06 0.71 -13.26
N LEU A 231 12.55 -0.07 -14.24
CA LEU A 231 11.69 -0.94 -15.04
C LEU A 231 11.02 -2.05 -14.22
N VAL A 232 11.77 -2.67 -13.31
CA VAL A 232 11.22 -3.69 -12.41
C VAL A 232 10.22 -3.06 -11.45
N GLN A 233 10.59 -1.96 -10.80
CA GLN A 233 9.73 -1.26 -9.84
C GLN A 233 8.43 -0.81 -10.50
N HIS A 234 8.51 -0.18 -11.67
CA HIS A 234 7.34 0.30 -12.39
C HIS A 234 6.41 -0.84 -12.83
N SER A 235 6.97 -2.01 -13.17
CA SER A 235 6.16 -3.19 -13.50
C SER A 235 5.46 -3.76 -12.26
N LEU A 236 6.12 -3.78 -11.09
CA LEU A 236 5.51 -4.22 -9.84
C LEU A 236 4.42 -3.24 -9.37
N ASP A 237 4.65 -1.94 -9.51
CA ASP A 237 3.65 -0.92 -9.17
C ASP A 237 2.42 -1.02 -10.07
N HIS A 238 2.65 -1.20 -11.38
CA HIS A 238 1.56 -1.40 -12.34
C HIS A 238 0.74 -2.66 -12.04
N LEU A 239 1.39 -3.75 -11.61
CA LEU A 239 0.73 -4.97 -11.16
C LEU A 239 -0.12 -4.72 -9.90
N GLN A 240 0.48 -4.14 -8.86
CA GLN A 240 -0.19 -3.92 -7.57
C GLN A 240 -1.37 -2.94 -7.67
N MET A 241 -1.23 -1.87 -8.46
CA MET A 241 -2.31 -0.89 -8.64
C MET A 241 -3.55 -1.50 -9.29
N ASN A 242 -3.37 -2.48 -10.18
CA ASN A 242 -4.49 -3.15 -10.86
C ASN A 242 -4.99 -4.39 -10.11
N GLU A 243 -4.24 -4.94 -9.16
CA GLU A 243 -4.76 -5.96 -8.24
C GLU A 243 -5.97 -5.43 -7.47
N THR A 244 -5.87 -4.22 -6.91
CA THR A 244 -6.98 -3.60 -6.17
C THR A 244 -8.24 -3.49 -7.02
N VAL A 245 -8.11 -3.05 -8.28
CA VAL A 245 -9.25 -2.93 -9.21
C VAL A 245 -9.85 -4.29 -9.53
N THR A 246 -8.99 -5.28 -9.82
CA THR A 246 -9.39 -6.67 -10.12
C THR A 246 -10.16 -7.32 -8.97
N LEU A 247 -9.82 -6.99 -7.72
CA LEU A 247 -10.47 -7.57 -6.54
C LEU A 247 -11.75 -6.84 -6.12
N ALA A 248 -11.86 -5.55 -6.46
CA ALA A 248 -12.95 -4.70 -6.01
C ALA A 248 -14.04 -4.49 -7.07
N THR A 249 -13.77 -4.84 -8.33
CA THR A 249 -14.66 -4.59 -9.48
C THR A 249 -14.67 -5.79 -10.41
N ASP A 250 -15.74 -5.94 -11.19
CA ASP A 250 -15.84 -6.93 -12.26
C ASP A 250 -15.25 -6.40 -13.59
N ASP A 251 -14.43 -5.34 -13.56
CA ASP A 251 -13.82 -4.78 -14.77
C ASP A 251 -12.68 -5.68 -15.28
N PRO A 252 -12.83 -6.37 -16.43
CA PRO A 252 -11.83 -7.29 -16.97
C PRO A 252 -10.52 -6.57 -17.35
N GLU A 253 -10.56 -5.24 -17.48
CA GLU A 253 -9.39 -4.42 -17.74
C GLU A 253 -8.36 -4.49 -16.59
N GLY A 254 -8.79 -4.73 -15.35
CA GLY A 254 -7.89 -4.95 -14.21
C GLY A 254 -6.93 -6.13 -14.46
N VAL A 255 -7.50 -7.31 -14.76
CA VAL A 255 -6.74 -8.52 -15.13
C VAL A 255 -5.87 -8.26 -16.36
N ARG A 256 -6.39 -7.54 -17.36
CA ARG A 256 -5.64 -7.19 -18.57
C ARG A 256 -4.39 -6.37 -18.25
N GLN A 257 -4.51 -5.35 -17.40
CA GLN A 257 -3.39 -4.50 -17.01
C GLN A 257 -2.37 -5.25 -16.15
N MET A 258 -2.80 -6.11 -15.23
CA MET A 258 -1.89 -7.00 -14.48
C MET A 258 -1.07 -7.90 -15.41
N ARG A 259 -1.68 -8.44 -16.48
CA ARG A 259 -0.95 -9.21 -17.50
C ARG A 259 0.01 -8.36 -18.33
N ILE A 260 -0.34 -7.10 -18.60
CA ILE A 260 0.58 -6.15 -19.26
C ILE A 260 1.80 -5.90 -18.38
N ALA A 261 1.62 -5.65 -17.08
CA ALA A 261 2.69 -5.53 -16.10
C ALA A 261 3.57 -6.78 -16.07
N LEU A 262 2.93 -7.97 -16.02
CA LEU A 262 3.45 -9.31 -16.30
C LEU A 262 4.49 -9.37 -17.40
N ARG A 263 4.03 -9.03 -18.60
CA ARG A 263 4.82 -9.12 -19.82
C ARG A 263 5.97 -8.13 -19.83
N ARG A 264 5.76 -6.93 -19.30
CA ARG A 264 6.80 -5.90 -19.19
C ARG A 264 7.90 -6.30 -18.23
N LEU A 265 7.56 -6.80 -17.04
CA LEU A 265 8.54 -7.31 -16.08
C LEU A 265 9.44 -8.37 -16.73
N ARG A 266 8.84 -9.36 -17.41
CA ARG A 266 9.59 -10.42 -18.11
C ARG A 266 10.45 -9.87 -19.25
N ALA A 267 9.96 -8.90 -20.01
CA ALA A 267 10.72 -8.27 -21.09
C ALA A 267 11.93 -7.51 -20.55
N SER A 268 11.75 -6.74 -19.47
CA SER A 268 12.83 -6.02 -18.77
C SER A 268 13.89 -6.99 -18.24
N LEU A 269 13.48 -8.03 -17.51
CA LEU A 269 14.40 -9.05 -17.00
C LEU A 269 15.18 -9.74 -18.12
N ARG A 270 14.54 -10.01 -19.27
CA ARG A 270 15.19 -10.61 -20.43
C ARG A 270 16.20 -9.67 -21.08
N LEU A 271 15.90 -8.36 -21.15
CA LEU A 271 16.79 -7.34 -21.70
C LEU A 271 18.11 -7.27 -20.91
N PHE A 272 18.04 -7.38 -19.59
CA PHE A 272 19.18 -7.32 -18.69
C PHE A 272 19.66 -8.71 -18.23
N LYS A 273 19.30 -9.78 -18.95
CA LYS A 273 19.60 -11.16 -18.53
C LYS A 273 21.09 -11.40 -18.29
N SER A 274 21.95 -10.78 -19.10
CA SER A 274 23.42 -10.96 -18.99
C SER A 274 24.03 -10.28 -17.77
N THR A 275 23.34 -9.33 -17.14
CA THR A 275 23.81 -8.61 -15.94
C THR A 275 23.25 -9.19 -14.65
N LEU A 276 22.33 -10.16 -14.75
CA LEU A 276 21.66 -10.77 -13.60
C LEU A 276 22.28 -12.13 -13.24
N PRO A 277 22.35 -12.50 -11.95
CA PRO A 277 22.69 -13.86 -11.55
C PRO A 277 21.72 -14.87 -12.18
N LYS A 278 22.26 -15.94 -12.79
CA LYS A 278 21.46 -16.90 -13.58
C LYS A 278 20.31 -17.50 -12.77
N ASP A 279 20.56 -17.86 -11.52
CA ASP A 279 19.57 -18.51 -10.65
C ASP A 279 18.44 -17.54 -10.27
N GLN A 280 18.78 -16.29 -9.94
CA GLN A 280 17.81 -15.25 -9.62
C GLN A 280 16.93 -14.92 -10.83
N TYR A 281 17.53 -14.77 -12.02
CA TYR A 281 16.79 -14.58 -13.27
C TYR A 281 15.86 -15.76 -13.56
N GLY A 282 16.36 -17.00 -13.40
CA GLY A 282 15.59 -18.22 -13.63
C GLY A 282 14.35 -18.28 -12.76
N TRP A 283 14.52 -18.04 -11.45
CA TRP A 283 13.43 -18.01 -10.47
C TRP A 283 12.38 -16.94 -10.81
N ILE A 284 12.79 -15.66 -10.91
CA ILE A 284 11.81 -14.57 -11.11
C ILE A 284 11.09 -14.67 -12.46
N ALA A 285 11.75 -15.17 -13.50
CA ALA A 285 11.13 -15.39 -14.81
C ALA A 285 10.10 -16.53 -14.77
N ALA A 286 10.34 -17.57 -13.97
CA ALA A 286 9.40 -18.67 -13.75
C ALA A 286 8.17 -18.20 -12.95
N GLU A 287 8.37 -17.48 -11.84
CA GLU A 287 7.28 -16.92 -11.02
C GLU A 287 6.38 -15.98 -11.85
N ALA A 288 6.99 -15.06 -12.61
CA ALA A 288 6.22 -14.15 -13.47
C ALA A 288 5.48 -14.88 -14.60
N LYS A 289 5.97 -16.04 -15.06
CA LYS A 289 5.28 -16.89 -16.04
C LYS A 289 4.13 -17.65 -15.41
N TRP A 290 4.33 -18.22 -14.22
CA TRP A 290 3.29 -18.92 -13.47
C TRP A 290 2.11 -17.97 -13.19
N LEU A 291 2.37 -16.80 -12.59
CA LEU A 291 1.32 -15.85 -12.27
C LEU A 291 0.57 -15.33 -13.52
N MET A 292 1.28 -15.17 -14.64
CA MET A 292 0.63 -14.82 -15.92
C MET A 292 -0.29 -15.93 -16.43
N THR A 293 0.01 -17.20 -16.13
CA THR A 293 -0.81 -18.36 -16.49
C THR A 293 -2.08 -18.40 -15.66
N GLU A 294 -1.98 -18.20 -14.34
CA GLU A 294 -3.13 -18.08 -13.43
C GLU A 294 -4.09 -16.95 -13.85
N LEU A 295 -3.55 -15.76 -14.15
CA LEU A 295 -4.35 -14.63 -14.65
C LEU A 295 -4.95 -14.86 -16.04
N SER A 296 -4.41 -15.81 -16.81
CA SER A 296 -4.98 -16.17 -18.11
C SER A 296 -6.22 -17.05 -17.96
N ALA A 297 -6.28 -17.90 -16.93
CA ALA A 297 -7.48 -18.66 -16.59
C ALA A 297 -8.61 -17.73 -16.13
N ALA A 298 -8.31 -16.73 -15.28
CA ALA A 298 -9.29 -15.71 -14.88
C ALA A 298 -9.88 -14.97 -16.10
N ARG A 299 -9.03 -14.49 -17.02
CA ARG A 299 -9.51 -13.86 -18.25
C ARG A 299 -10.36 -14.79 -19.12
N ALA A 300 -10.06 -16.09 -19.16
CA ALA A 300 -10.86 -17.02 -19.94
C ALA A 300 -12.31 -17.04 -19.43
N TRP A 301 -12.52 -16.89 -18.12
CA TRP A 301 -13.85 -16.68 -17.54
C TRP A 301 -14.45 -15.33 -17.90
N ASP A 302 -13.67 -14.25 -17.89
CA ASP A 302 -14.17 -12.92 -18.29
C ASP A 302 -14.61 -12.89 -19.76
N VAL A 303 -13.80 -13.46 -20.65
CA VAL A 303 -14.11 -13.58 -22.09
C VAL A 303 -15.30 -14.50 -22.30
N PHE A 304 -15.38 -15.61 -21.56
CA PHE A 304 -16.54 -16.49 -21.61
C PHE A 304 -17.81 -15.77 -21.12
N ALA A 305 -17.74 -15.01 -20.02
CA ALA A 305 -18.85 -14.22 -19.53
C ALA A 305 -19.28 -13.14 -20.53
N ASP A 306 -18.35 -12.40 -21.12
CA ASP A 306 -18.65 -11.40 -22.14
C ASP A 306 -19.25 -12.03 -23.41
N GLU A 307 -18.68 -13.12 -23.91
CA GLU A 307 -19.12 -13.79 -25.15
C GLU A 307 -20.42 -14.57 -24.98
N PHE A 308 -20.64 -15.24 -23.83
CA PHE A 308 -21.79 -16.13 -23.62
C PHE A 308 -22.90 -15.55 -22.75
N LEU A 309 -22.58 -14.71 -21.75
CA LEU A 309 -23.59 -14.06 -20.89
C LEU A 309 -23.94 -12.66 -21.40
N GLY A 310 -22.95 -11.87 -21.85
CA GLY A 310 -23.15 -10.55 -22.46
C GLY A 310 -23.83 -10.58 -23.83
N GLY A 311 -23.63 -11.65 -24.60
CA GLY A 311 -24.20 -11.82 -25.95
C GLY A 311 -25.66 -12.30 -26.02
N LYS A 312 -26.24 -12.81 -24.92
CA LYS A 312 -27.61 -13.38 -24.94
C LYS A 312 -28.60 -12.77 -23.92
N LEU A 313 -28.15 -12.07 -22.89
CA LEU A 313 -29.06 -11.44 -21.93
C LEU A 313 -29.65 -10.10 -22.41
N ILE A 314 -29.01 -9.40 -23.36
CA ILE A 314 -29.54 -8.15 -23.91
C ILE A 314 -30.64 -8.40 -24.97
N ASN A 315 -30.66 -9.57 -25.62
CA ASN A 315 -31.69 -9.92 -26.62
C ASN A 315 -32.86 -10.78 -26.09
N SER A 316 -32.86 -11.16 -24.80
CA SER A 316 -33.92 -12.02 -24.23
C SER A 316 -34.75 -11.39 -23.11
N LEU A 317 -34.40 -10.18 -22.63
CA LEU A 317 -35.19 -9.45 -21.64
C LEU A 317 -36.16 -8.41 -22.24
N GLY A 318 -36.31 -8.39 -23.57
CA GLY A 318 -37.22 -7.49 -24.30
C GLY A 318 -38.64 -8.01 -24.56
N VAL A 319 -39.04 -9.19 -24.04
CA VAL A 319 -40.36 -9.81 -24.40
C VAL A 319 -41.19 -10.30 -23.19
N PHE A 320 -40.76 -10.14 -21.94
CA PHE A 320 -41.52 -10.67 -20.78
C PHE A 320 -41.87 -9.63 -19.69
N TRP A 321 -42.34 -8.45 -20.12
CA TRP A 321 -43.10 -7.54 -19.26
C TRP A 321 -44.47 -7.23 -19.89
N GLN A 322 -45.30 -8.26 -20.03
CA GLN A 322 -46.76 -8.15 -20.04
C GLN A 322 -47.33 -9.39 -19.36
N LEU A 323 -47.52 -9.30 -18.03
CA LEU A 323 -48.73 -9.65 -17.28
C LEU A 323 -48.47 -9.43 -15.78
#